data_AF-A0A7Y7X6Y8-F1
#
_entry.id   AF-A0A7Y7X6Y8-F1
#
_cell.length_a   1.000
_cell.length_b   1.000
_cell.length_c   1.000
_cell.angle_alpha   90.00
_cell.angle_beta   90.00
_cell.angle_gamma   90.00
#
_symmetry.space_group_name_H-M   'P 1'
#
loop_
_entity.id
_entity.type
_entity.pdbx_description
1 polymer ?
#
loop_
_entity_poly.entity_id
_entity_poly.type
_entity_poly.pdbx_seq_one_letter_code
_entity_poly.pdbx_strand_id
1 'polypeptide(L)'
;MTMYHPLTTNPIGTPVLLIDTQAPLRLLHETACARIRAGTAQLETLTSVTIRNIDDADLYRLTNGAYLLLQDGLDILDRIQFRLPPETPQQG
;
A
#
# COMPACT_ATOMS: atom_id res chain seq x y z
N MET A 1 5.66 22.74 -6.60
CA MET A 1 4.86 21.52 -6.36
C MET A 1 5.78 20.47 -5.78
N THR A 2 5.41 19.84 -4.67
CA THR A 2 6.23 18.84 -3.99
C THR A 2 6.28 17.56 -4.82
N MET A 3 7.46 17.21 -5.31
CA MET A 3 7.68 16.01 -6.15
C MET A 3 7.40 14.71 -5.39
N TYR A 4 7.53 14.75 -4.06
CA TYR A 4 7.46 13.58 -3.19
C TYR A 4 6.31 13.70 -2.19
N HIS A 5 5.56 12.61 -2.02
CA HIS A 5 4.49 12.47 -1.04
C HIS A 5 4.85 11.38 -0.03
N PRO A 6 4.78 11.62 1.28
CA PRO A 6 5.15 10.60 2.27
C PRO A 6 4.13 9.46 2.32
N LEU A 7 4.60 8.23 2.54
CA LEU A 7 3.71 7.12 2.89
C LEU A 7 3.14 7.34 4.30
N THR A 8 1.87 6.99 4.50
CA THR A 8 1.14 7.05 5.77
C THR A 8 1.75 6.08 6.79
N THR A 9 2.39 5.01 6.32
CA THR A 9 3.05 3.98 7.13
C THR A 9 4.39 4.41 7.72
N ASN A 10 4.90 5.61 7.40
CA ASN A 10 6.10 6.12 8.04
C ASN A 10 5.88 6.19 9.57
N PRO A 11 6.87 5.77 10.38
CA PRO A 11 6.82 5.98 11.82
C PRO A 11 6.77 7.48 12.16
N ILE A 12 6.30 7.80 13.37
CA ILE A 12 6.20 9.17 13.86
C ILE A 12 7.55 9.88 13.73
N GLY A 13 7.57 11.03 13.07
CA GLY A 13 8.78 11.84 12.87
C GLY A 13 8.94 12.29 11.43
N THR A 14 10.20 12.43 10.99
CA THR A 14 10.52 12.80 9.61
C THR A 14 10.22 11.65 8.67
N PRO A 15 9.33 11.81 7.66
CA PRO A 15 9.04 10.74 6.71
C PRO A 15 10.26 10.46 5.82
N VAL A 16 10.60 9.19 5.67
CA VAL A 16 11.76 8.74 4.88
C VAL A 16 11.36 7.89 3.67
N LEU A 17 10.18 7.26 3.72
CA LEU A 17 9.62 6.56 2.58
C LEU A 17 8.63 7.48 1.85
N LEU A 18 8.95 7.78 0.60
CA LEU A 18 8.24 8.77 -0.19
C LEU A 18 7.83 8.18 -1.55
N ILE A 19 6.63 8.53 -1.99
CA ILE A 19 6.12 8.29 -3.34
C ILE A 19 6.60 9.43 -4.23
N ASP A 20 7.32 9.11 -5.30
CA ASP A 20 7.58 10.05 -6.40
C ASP A 20 6.28 10.27 -7.19
N THR A 21 5.61 11.38 -6.92
CA THR A 21 4.32 11.70 -7.55
C THR A 21 4.44 12.02 -9.04
N GLN A 22 5.65 12.28 -9.54
CA GLN A 22 5.93 12.57 -10.94
C GLN A 22 6.35 11.33 -11.75
N ALA A 23 6.58 10.19 -11.11
CA ALA A 23 6.89 8.94 -11.79
C ALA A 23 5.78 8.56 -12.81
N PRO A 24 6.09 7.83 -13.89
CA PRO A 24 5.08 7.35 -14.83
C PRO A 24 3.92 6.60 -14.15
N LEU A 25 2.67 6.90 -14.52
CA LEU A 25 1.47 6.27 -13.92
C LEU A 25 1.52 4.74 -13.98
N ARG A 26 2.05 4.19 -15.07
CA ARG A 26 2.25 2.74 -15.23
C ARG A 26 3.14 2.16 -14.12
N LEU A 27 4.26 2.83 -13.80
CA LEU A 27 5.18 2.36 -12.76
C LEU A 27 4.58 2.51 -11.36
N LEU A 28 3.85 3.60 -11.10
CA LEU A 28 3.10 3.75 -9.85
C LEU A 28 2.07 2.63 -9.70
N HIS A 29 1.31 2.33 -10.76
CA HIS A 29 0.31 1.28 -10.74
C HIS A 29 0.92 -0.11 -10.53
N GLU A 30 1.98 -0.45 -11.26
CA GLU A 30 2.71 -1.72 -11.08
C GLU A 30 3.25 -1.85 -9.66
N THR A 31 3.78 -0.76 -9.09
CA THR A 31 4.30 -0.74 -7.72
C THR A 31 3.17 -0.94 -6.70
N ALA A 32 2.03 -0.26 -6.85
CA ALA A 32 0.87 -0.44 -6.00
C ALA A 32 0.36 -1.88 -6.03
N CYS A 33 0.21 -2.45 -7.23
CA CYS A 33 -0.19 -3.86 -7.39
C CYS A 33 0.80 -4.81 -6.73
N ALA A 34 2.11 -4.58 -6.87
CA ALA A 34 3.12 -5.41 -6.24
C ALA A 34 3.00 -5.40 -4.71
N ARG A 35 2.80 -4.21 -4.11
CA ARG A 35 2.60 -4.06 -2.65
C ARG A 35 1.35 -4.77 -2.17
N ILE A 36 0.22 -4.56 -2.86
CA ILE A 36 -1.05 -5.21 -2.52
C ILE A 36 -0.93 -6.72 -2.61
N ARG A 37 -0.37 -7.24 -3.71
CA ARG A 37 -0.17 -8.70 -3.89
C ARG A 37 0.71 -9.29 -2.81
N ALA A 38 1.80 -8.62 -2.42
CA ALA A 38 2.67 -9.09 -1.36
C ALA A 38 1.95 -9.13 0.01
N GLY A 39 1.20 -8.08 0.35
CA GLY A 39 0.40 -8.05 1.57
C GLY A 39 -0.68 -9.13 1.59
N THR A 40 -1.38 -9.33 0.46
CA THR A 40 -2.39 -10.39 0.32
C THR A 40 -1.76 -11.78 0.46
N ALA A 41 -0.64 -12.06 -0.20
CA ALA A 41 0.05 -13.36 -0.10
C ALA A 41 0.51 -13.66 1.33
N GLN A 42 0.92 -12.63 2.07
CA GLN A 42 1.24 -12.77 3.50
C GLN A 42 0.01 -13.16 4.32
N LEU A 43 -1.15 -12.56 4.07
CA LEU A 43 -2.40 -12.93 4.74
C LEU A 43 -2.89 -14.33 4.32
N GLU A 44 -2.72 -14.73 3.06
CA GLU A 44 -3.02 -16.09 2.58
C GLU A 44 -2.18 -17.14 3.31
N THR A 45 -0.94 -16.81 3.67
CA THR A 45 -0.13 -17.70 4.51
C THR A 45 -0.79 -17.92 5.87
N LEU A 46 -1.44 -16.90 6.44
CA LEU A 46 -2.16 -17.02 7.73
C LEU A 46 -3.45 -17.83 7.62
N THR A 47 -4.11 -17.84 6.45
CA THR A 47 -5.31 -18.66 6.26
C THR A 47 -4.99 -20.14 6.09
N SER A 48 -3.77 -20.47 5.66
CA SER A 48 -3.32 -21.85 5.46
C SER A 48 -2.66 -22.49 6.70
N VAL A 49 -2.25 -21.70 7.70
CA VAL A 49 -1.52 -22.21 8.87
C VAL A 49 -2.48 -22.53 10.01
N THR A 50 -2.33 -23.70 10.64
CA THR A 50 -3.03 -23.99 11.90
C THR A 50 -2.35 -23.22 13.04
N ILE A 51 -2.90 -22.06 13.37
CA ILE A 51 -2.41 -21.21 14.46
C ILE A 51 -2.81 -21.84 15.80
N ARG A 52 -1.83 -22.40 16.54
CA ARG A 52 -2.03 -22.91 17.91
C ARG A 52 -1.07 -22.19 18.85
N ASN A 53 -1.56 -21.72 19.99
CA ASN A 53 -0.76 -21.03 21.01
C ASN A 53 0.08 -19.86 20.47
N ILE A 54 -0.44 -19.11 19.49
CA ILE A 54 0.23 -17.87 19.06
C ILE A 54 0.12 -16.84 20.18
N ASP A 55 1.23 -16.17 20.49
CA ASP A 55 1.19 -15.02 21.38
C ASP A 55 0.88 -13.74 20.60
N ASP A 56 0.52 -12.67 21.33
CA ASP A 56 0.12 -11.39 20.73
C ASP A 56 1.25 -10.77 19.90
N ALA A 57 2.52 -11.00 20.27
CA ALA A 57 3.66 -10.41 19.59
C ALA A 57 3.89 -11.06 18.22
N ASP A 58 3.76 -12.38 18.11
CA ASP A 58 3.85 -13.10 16.85
C ASP A 58 2.67 -12.80 15.94
N LEU A 59 1.45 -12.71 16.48
CA LEU A 59 0.28 -12.29 15.70
C LEU A 59 0.46 -10.85 15.19
N TYR A 60 0.96 -9.93 16.02
CA TYR A 60 1.25 -8.57 15.62
C TYR A 60 2.30 -8.52 14.50
N ARG A 61 3.43 -9.23 14.63
CA ARG A 61 4.48 -9.24 13.60
C ARG A 61 3.96 -9.78 12.26
N LEU A 62 3.16 -10.83 12.29
CA LEU A 62 2.58 -11.45 11.10
C LEU A 62 1.53 -10.56 10.43
N THR A 63 0.72 -9.83 11.19
CA THR A 63 -0.32 -8.97 10.63
C THR A 63 0.21 -7.59 10.24
N ASN A 64 1.16 -7.04 10.99
CA ASN A 64 1.72 -5.70 10.77
C ASN A 64 2.45 -5.59 9.43
N GLY A 65 3.21 -6.61 9.02
CA GLY A 65 3.87 -6.60 7.70
C GLY A 65 2.87 -6.51 6.55
N ALA A 66 1.76 -7.27 6.62
CA ALA A 66 0.70 -7.22 5.64
C ALA A 66 -0.01 -5.85 5.65
N TYR A 67 -0.30 -5.31 6.84
CA TYR A 67 -0.88 -3.98 7.00
C TYR A 67 -0.04 -2.90 6.31
N LEU A 68 1.27 -2.87 6.58
CA LEU A 68 2.18 -1.90 5.97
C LEU A 68 2.17 -1.99 4.44
N LEU A 69 2.29 -3.20 3.88
CA LEU A 69 2.29 -3.42 2.44
C LEU A 69 0.96 -3.01 1.78
N LEU A 70 -0.17 -3.34 2.40
CA LEU A 70 -1.48 -2.99 1.87
C LEU A 70 -1.70 -1.48 1.93
N GLN A 71 -1.35 -0.84 3.05
CA GLN A 71 -1.47 0.60 3.21
C GLN A 71 -0.56 1.37 2.23
N ASP A 72 0.68 0.92 2.03
CA ASP A 72 1.59 1.50 1.03
C ASP A 72 0.98 1.44 -0.37
N GLY A 73 0.37 0.31 -0.72
CA GLY A 73 -0.32 0.14 -1.99
C GLY A 73 -1.50 1.10 -2.16
N LEU A 74 -2.31 1.29 -1.11
CA LEU A 74 -3.43 2.22 -1.10
C LEU A 74 -2.97 3.67 -1.25
N ASP A 75 -1.93 4.08 -0.54
CA ASP A 75 -1.37 5.43 -0.65
C ASP A 75 -0.91 5.72 -2.09
N ILE A 76 -0.30 4.75 -2.77
CA ILE A 76 0.11 4.90 -4.18
C ILE A 76 -1.11 4.98 -5.11
N LEU A 77 -2.14 4.14 -4.90
CA LEU A 77 -3.37 4.19 -5.70
C LEU A 77 -4.09 5.53 -5.56
N ASP A 78 -4.13 6.07 -4.35
CA ASP A 78 -4.70 7.39 -4.08
C ASP A 78 -3.95 8.47 -4.88
N ARG A 79 -2.60 8.43 -4.88
CA ARG A 79 -1.79 9.35 -5.70
C ARG A 79 -2.01 9.19 -7.22
N ILE A 80 -2.29 7.98 -7.69
CA ILE A 80 -2.69 7.74 -9.09
C ILE A 80 -4.04 8.40 -9.36
N GLN A 81 -5.02 8.21 -8.48
CA GLN A 81 -6.36 8.77 -8.64
C GLN A 81 -6.34 10.30 -8.71
N PHE A 82 -5.50 10.97 -7.91
CA PHE A 82 -5.29 12.43 -7.99
C PHE A 82 -4.76 12.92 -9.34
N ARG A 83 -4.18 12.04 -10.17
CA ARG A 83 -3.62 12.38 -11.49
C ARG A 83 -4.54 11.99 -12.64
N LEU A 84 -5.56 11.18 -12.38
CA LEU A 84 -6.53 10.82 -13.40
C LEU A 84 -7.48 11.99 -13.62
N PRO A 85 -7.87 12.27 -14.88
CA PRO A 85 -8.91 13.25 -15.14
C PRO A 85 -10.24 12.76 -14.51
N PRO A 86 -11.11 13.70 -14.09
CA PRO A 86 -12.46 13.32 -13.66
C PRO A 86 -13.16 12.56 -14.79
N GLU A 87 -13.92 11.53 -14.44
CA GLU A 87 -14.74 10.82 -15.42
C GLU A 87 -15.71 11.82 -16.05
N THR A 88 -15.50 12.15 -17.33
CA THR A 88 -16.47 12.94 -18.09
C THR A 88 -17.76 12.12 -18.21
N PRO A 89 -18.91 12.63 -17.75
CA PRO A 89 -20.18 11.94 -17.93
C PRO A 89 -20.37 11.65 -19.42
N GLN A 90 -20.58 10.37 -19.75
CA GLN A 90 -21.02 9.99 -21.09
C GLN A 90 -22.37 10.66 -21.33
N GLN A 91 -22.38 11.71 -22.14
CA GLN A 91 -23.62 12.32 -22.64
C GLN A 91 -24.25 11.32 -23.61
N GLY A 92 -25.26 10.60 -23.12
CA GLY A 92 -26.22 9.85 -23.92
C GLY A 92 -27.48 10.67 -24.18
#